data_AF-A0A0P1FRK6-F1
#
_entry.id   AF-A0A0P1FRK6-F1
#
_cell.length_a   1.000
_cell.length_b   1.000
_cell.length_c   1.000
_cell.angle_alpha   90.00
_cell.angle_beta   90.00
_cell.angle_gamma   90.00
#
_symmetry.space_group_name_H-M   'P 1'
#
loop_
_entity.id
_entity.type
_entity.pdbx_description
1 polymer ?
#
loop_
_entity_poly.entity_id
_entity_poly.type
_entity_poly.pdbx_seq_one_letter_code
_entity_poly.pdbx_strand_id
1 'polypeptide(L)'
;MKYLSLLLLLMLPSPTWAEDRFWILWERYRHVGRDCPNGAGCIVKREFASRPLTPEYPANIYRMFGVMDPRSSALPVEADHPDAPAVCTPQQTQLAVGFDPLELPRSLKIEALRGIKAIHVDLNNLKSPPGFSNNFGSELHLDFVAMLTEAGIQVVDKDTIATVPGQPTMSLFFSMRDPEGHCLYEYSVFASLSQEVMLARDIRIKISAGVWSFSTGSTAKDHRGDERSAILRVAEAFIRDHRQVNPR
;
A
#
# COMPACT_ATOMS: atom_id res chain seq x y z
N MET A 1 -24.86 -22.37 71.32
CA MET A 1 -25.04 -21.29 70.30
C MET A 1 -23.66 -20.79 69.92
N LYS A 2 -23.34 -20.82 68.62
CA LYS A 2 -22.01 -20.54 68.04
C LYS A 2 -21.84 -19.03 67.79
N TYR A 3 -20.70 -18.47 68.17
CA TYR A 3 -20.25 -17.15 67.68
C TYR A 3 -19.22 -17.34 66.57
N LEU A 4 -19.47 -16.70 65.43
CA LEU A 4 -18.66 -16.73 64.22
C LEU A 4 -17.92 -15.38 64.14
N SER A 5 -16.60 -15.37 64.31
CA SER A 5 -15.76 -14.19 64.09
C SER A 5 -15.34 -14.11 62.63
N LEU A 6 -15.78 -13.06 61.94
CA LEU A 6 -15.41 -12.75 60.57
C LEU A 6 -14.18 -11.82 60.60
N LEU A 7 -13.03 -12.28 60.10
CA LEU A 7 -11.82 -11.47 59.92
C LEU A 7 -11.90 -10.75 58.56
N LEU A 8 -11.92 -9.42 58.56
CA LEU A 8 -11.89 -8.59 57.35
C LEU A 8 -10.44 -8.13 57.09
N LEU A 9 -9.77 -8.71 56.08
CA LEU A 9 -8.46 -8.26 55.61
C LEU A 9 -8.63 -7.03 54.71
N LEU A 10 -8.17 -5.87 55.16
CA LEU A 10 -8.04 -4.65 54.34
C LEU A 10 -6.73 -4.69 53.56
N MET A 11 -6.79 -4.84 52.24
CA MET A 11 -5.63 -4.62 51.36
C MET A 11 -5.44 -3.12 51.13
N LEU A 12 -4.34 -2.57 51.62
CA LEU A 12 -3.91 -1.20 51.31
C LEU A 12 -3.11 -1.20 49.99
N PRO A 13 -3.37 -0.26 49.06
CA PRO A 13 -2.61 -0.13 47.83
C PRO A 13 -1.20 0.41 48.11
N SER A 14 -0.19 -0.21 47.50
CA SER A 14 1.20 0.25 47.57
C SER A 14 1.39 1.59 46.85
N PRO A 15 2.14 2.56 47.40
CA PRO A 15 2.45 3.79 46.71
C PRO A 15 3.35 3.52 45.49
N THR A 16 2.94 3.98 44.32
CA THR A 16 3.76 4.03 43.12
C THR A 16 4.67 5.26 43.16
N TRP A 17 5.98 5.06 43.27
CA TRP A 17 6.98 6.11 43.14
C TRP A 17 7.44 6.21 41.69
N ALA A 18 7.48 7.42 41.12
CA ALA A 18 8.04 7.67 39.80
C ALA A 18 9.49 8.16 39.95
N GLU A 19 10.42 7.51 39.26
CA GLU A 19 11.84 7.90 39.20
C GLU A 19 12.16 8.39 37.79
N ASP A 20 12.64 9.63 37.67
CA ASP A 20 13.06 10.20 36.38
C ASP A 20 14.50 9.77 36.06
N ARG A 21 14.70 9.17 34.89
CA ARG A 21 16.03 8.77 34.38
C ARG A 21 16.33 9.48 33.07
N PHE A 22 17.50 10.11 32.99
CA PHE A 22 17.97 10.76 31.77
C PHE A 22 18.96 9.85 31.03
N TRP A 23 18.87 9.84 29.71
CA TRP A 23 19.73 9.02 28.84
C TRP A 23 20.38 9.89 27.77
N ILE A 24 21.65 9.63 27.48
CA ILE A 24 22.32 10.15 26.28
C ILE A 24 22.30 9.04 25.23
N LEU A 25 21.85 9.39 24.04
CA LEU A 25 22.00 8.56 22.86
C LEU A 25 23.14 9.10 22.00
N TRP A 26 24.02 8.21 21.58
CA TRP A 26 25.07 8.51 20.64
C TRP A 26 24.93 7.61 19.42
N GLU A 27 24.89 8.22 18.25
CA GLU A 27 24.89 7.54 16.95
C GLU A 27 26.27 7.71 16.30
N ARG A 28 26.85 6.58 15.89
CA ARG A 28 28.00 6.57 14.99
C ARG A 28 27.60 5.92 13.69
N TYR A 29 27.78 6.65 12.58
CA TYR A 29 27.66 6.05 11.25
C TYR A 29 29.03 5.95 10.57
N ARG A 30 29.23 4.88 9.80
CA ARG A 30 30.42 4.66 8.99
C ARG A 30 30.01 4.12 7.63
N HIS A 31 30.69 4.60 6.60
CA HIS A 31 30.60 4.05 5.27
C HIS A 31 31.52 2.82 5.16
N VAL A 32 30.99 1.66 4.81
CA VAL A 32 31.71 0.38 4.75
C VAL A 32 31.43 -0.27 3.40
N GLY A 33 32.49 -0.65 2.69
CA GLY A 33 32.38 -1.28 1.37
C GLY A 33 33.33 -0.62 0.35
N ARG A 34 33.09 -0.86 -0.94
CA ARG A 34 33.91 -0.29 -2.02
C ARG A 34 33.32 1.02 -2.51
N ASP A 35 34.18 1.96 -2.88
CA ASP A 35 33.83 3.24 -3.52
C ASP A 35 32.97 4.19 -2.64
N CYS A 36 33.12 4.14 -1.32
CA CYS A 36 32.44 5.06 -0.40
C CYS A 36 32.91 6.52 -0.52
N PRO A 37 32.00 7.52 -0.39
CA PRO A 37 30.61 7.42 0.08
C PRO A 37 29.55 7.19 -1.02
N ASN A 38 29.88 7.32 -2.31
CA ASN A 38 28.90 7.41 -3.41
C ASN A 38 28.84 6.19 -4.34
N GLY A 39 29.63 5.16 -4.08
CA GLY A 39 29.73 3.99 -4.93
C GLY A 39 28.68 2.94 -4.62
N ALA A 40 28.35 2.12 -5.63
CA ALA A 40 27.34 1.08 -5.55
C ALA A 40 27.64 -0.01 -4.50
N GLY A 41 28.91 -0.15 -4.10
CA GLY A 41 29.33 -1.06 -3.03
C GLY A 41 29.37 -0.43 -1.65
N CYS A 42 28.92 0.81 -1.47
CA CYS A 42 29.02 1.53 -0.21
C CYS A 42 27.78 1.34 0.67
N ILE A 43 27.98 0.76 1.85
CA ILE A 43 26.91 0.51 2.82
C ILE A 43 27.15 1.39 4.05
N VAL A 44 26.13 2.10 4.52
CA VAL A 44 26.23 2.88 5.76
C VAL A 44 25.91 1.96 6.94
N LYS A 45 26.91 1.64 7.75
CA LYS A 45 26.73 0.98 9.05
C LYS A 45 26.50 2.02 10.14
N ARG A 46 25.51 1.78 10.99
CA ARG A 46 25.18 2.63 12.14
C ARG A 46 25.31 1.82 13.42
N GLU A 47 25.98 2.40 14.40
CA GLU A 47 26.18 1.86 15.74
C GLU A 47 25.55 2.86 16.71
N PHE A 48 24.69 2.38 17.60
CA PHE A 48 24.06 3.20 18.62
C PHE A 48 24.60 2.77 19.98
N ALA A 49 24.83 3.74 20.86
CA ALA A 49 25.13 3.48 22.26
C ALA A 49 24.23 4.34 23.13
N SER A 50 23.72 3.77 24.21
CA SER A 50 22.90 4.48 25.18
C SER A 50 23.55 4.44 26.56
N ARG A 51 23.59 5.58 27.24
CA ARG A 51 24.19 5.68 28.57
C ARG A 51 23.27 6.44 29.52
N PRO A 52 23.08 5.96 30.76
CA PRO A 52 22.36 6.71 31.76
C PRO A 52 23.19 7.93 32.17
N LEU A 53 22.54 9.09 32.24
CA LEU A 53 23.09 10.27 32.88
C LEU A 53 22.76 10.18 34.36
N THR A 54 23.76 9.90 35.20
CA THR A 54 23.57 9.91 36.65
C THR A 54 23.37 11.35 37.14
N PRO A 55 22.37 11.61 37.99
CA PRO A 55 21.99 12.95 38.40
C PRO A 55 22.85 13.50 39.55
N GLU A 56 24.15 13.22 39.56
CA GLU A 56 25.02 13.75 40.63
C GLU A 56 25.01 15.29 40.63
N TYR A 57 24.76 15.94 39.47
CA TYR A 57 24.50 17.37 39.36
C TYR A 57 23.61 17.72 38.14
N PRO A 58 22.29 17.91 38.28
CA PRO A 58 21.40 18.28 37.16
C PRO A 58 21.81 19.60 36.47
N ALA A 59 22.44 20.53 37.20
CA ALA A 59 23.00 21.77 36.64
C ALA A 59 24.13 21.53 35.61
N ASN A 60 24.88 20.43 35.74
CA ASN A 60 25.92 20.07 34.77
C ASN A 60 25.33 19.50 33.48
N ILE A 61 24.19 18.80 33.55
CA ILE A 61 23.47 18.30 32.37
C ILE A 61 22.98 19.48 31.51
N TYR A 62 22.37 20.50 32.13
CA TYR A 62 21.97 21.72 31.42
C TYR A 62 23.16 22.52 30.85
N ARG A 63 24.31 22.53 31.54
CA ARG A 63 25.55 23.13 31.02
C ARG A 63 26.17 22.34 29.87
N MET A 64 26.09 21.01 29.88
CA MET A 64 26.63 20.14 28.84
C MET A 64 25.93 20.35 27.49
N PHE A 65 24.63 20.63 27.49
CA PHE A 65 23.89 21.05 26.29
C PHE A 65 24.14 22.52 25.92
N GLY A 66 24.63 23.34 26.85
CA GLY A 66 24.98 24.75 26.61
C GLY A 66 26.43 24.98 26.16
N VAL A 67 27.33 24.00 26.33
CA VAL A 67 28.77 24.12 26.05
C VAL A 67 29.29 22.79 25.47
N MET A 68 29.10 22.54 24.17
CA MET A 68 29.76 21.43 23.48
C MET A 68 31.11 21.90 22.89
N ASP A 69 32.19 21.60 23.62
CA ASP A 69 33.61 21.73 23.21
C ASP A 69 34.09 20.37 22.62
N PRO A 70 34.82 20.29 21.49
CA PRO A 70 34.92 19.08 20.66
C PRO A 70 36.09 18.16 21.03
N ARG A 71 36.46 18.02 22.31
CA ARG A 71 37.64 17.23 22.71
C ARG A 71 37.38 16.27 23.86
N SER A 72 36.68 15.16 23.60
CA SER A 72 36.85 13.94 24.40
C SER A 72 36.46 12.69 23.59
N SER A 73 37.45 12.06 22.96
CA SER A 73 37.27 10.78 22.26
C SER A 73 38.45 9.89 22.59
N ALA A 74 38.42 9.25 23.76
CA ALA A 74 39.44 8.30 24.18
C ALA A 74 38.98 7.32 25.27
N LEU A 75 37.75 6.80 25.23
CA LEU A 75 37.35 5.70 26.11
C LEU A 75 36.80 4.50 25.32
N PRO A 76 37.08 3.26 25.76
CA PRO A 76 36.53 2.05 25.15
C PRO A 76 35.01 2.01 25.25
N VAL A 77 34.37 1.42 24.24
CA VAL A 77 32.92 1.26 24.18
C VAL A 77 32.54 0.07 25.07
N GLU A 78 31.97 0.36 26.24
CA GLU A 78 31.27 -0.64 27.07
C GLU A 78 29.92 -1.03 26.45
N ALA A 79 29.51 -2.26 26.72
CA ALA A 79 28.24 -2.83 26.28
C ALA A 79 27.04 -2.08 26.88
N ASP A 80 25.91 -2.06 26.16
CA ASP A 80 24.70 -1.35 26.58
C ASP A 80 24.20 -1.84 27.96
N HIS A 81 23.72 -0.90 28.77
CA HIS A 81 23.16 -1.16 30.10
C HIS A 81 21.84 -1.94 29.97
N PRO A 82 21.55 -2.95 30.83
CA PRO A 82 20.34 -3.78 30.71
C PRO A 82 19.02 -3.00 30.80
N ASP A 83 19.01 -1.86 31.50
CA ASP A 83 17.85 -0.96 31.62
C ASP A 83 17.78 0.12 30.53
N ALA A 84 18.67 0.07 29.53
CA ALA A 84 18.64 1.02 28.42
C ALA A 84 17.29 0.95 27.69
N PRO A 85 16.68 2.10 27.33
CA PRO A 85 15.49 2.10 26.49
C PRO A 85 15.81 1.38 25.19
N ALA A 86 14.95 0.46 24.78
CA ALA A 86 15.06 -0.23 23.50
C ALA A 86 15.00 0.82 22.38
N VAL A 87 16.16 1.17 21.83
CA VAL A 87 16.24 2.07 20.68
C VAL A 87 15.80 1.25 19.47
N CYS A 88 14.66 1.62 18.89
CA CYS A 88 14.20 1.05 17.63
C CYS A 88 15.28 1.29 16.56
N THR A 89 16.11 0.30 16.30
CA THR A 89 17.07 0.37 15.20
C THR A 89 16.30 0.39 13.88
N PRO A 90 16.80 1.01 12.80
CA PRO A 90 16.18 0.94 11.48
C PRO A 90 15.91 -0.52 11.02
N GLN A 91 16.71 -1.46 11.52
CA GLN A 91 16.51 -2.90 11.33
C GLN A 91 15.22 -3.45 11.98
N GLN A 92 14.77 -2.88 13.10
CA GLN A 92 13.51 -3.30 13.74
C GLN A 92 12.27 -2.83 12.98
N THR A 93 12.33 -1.71 12.25
CA THR A 93 11.26 -1.31 11.32
C THR A 93 11.21 -2.23 10.10
N GLN A 94 12.38 -2.67 9.59
CA GLN A 94 12.46 -3.75 8.58
C GLN A 94 11.88 -5.08 9.09
N LEU A 95 12.00 -5.39 10.39
CA LEU A 95 11.46 -6.61 10.99
C LEU A 95 9.92 -6.60 11.15
N ALA A 96 9.26 -5.44 11.17
CA ALA A 96 7.80 -5.36 11.34
C ALA A 96 7.02 -5.56 10.03
N VAL A 97 7.60 -5.22 8.87
CA VAL A 97 6.95 -5.29 7.55
C VAL A 97 7.73 -6.16 6.55
N GLY A 98 9.00 -6.47 6.82
CA GLY A 98 9.85 -7.31 6.00
C GLY A 98 10.50 -6.61 4.79
N PHE A 99 10.23 -5.32 4.56
CA PHE A 99 10.82 -4.52 3.46
C PHE A 99 10.76 -3.01 3.77
N ASP A 100 11.57 -2.21 3.07
CA ASP A 100 11.47 -0.74 3.08
C ASP A 100 10.60 -0.26 1.89
N PRO A 101 9.41 0.33 2.14
CA PRO A 101 8.53 0.81 1.08
C PRO A 101 9.14 1.89 0.17
N LEU A 102 10.13 2.64 0.65
CA LEU A 102 10.80 3.69 -0.13
C LEU A 102 11.89 3.15 -1.05
N GLU A 103 12.45 1.98 -0.73
CA GLU A 103 13.44 1.29 -1.57
C GLU A 103 12.80 0.40 -2.63
N LEU A 104 11.47 0.18 -2.58
CA LEU A 104 10.76 -0.57 -3.60
C LEU A 104 10.80 0.18 -4.95
N PRO A 105 11.24 -0.50 -6.04
CA PRO A 105 11.24 0.12 -7.36
C PRO A 105 9.81 0.44 -7.79
N ARG A 106 9.64 1.56 -8.48
CA ARG A 106 8.35 1.87 -9.13
C ARG A 106 8.05 0.80 -10.17
N SER A 107 6.87 0.21 -10.04
CA SER A 107 6.43 -0.84 -10.95
C SER A 107 6.09 -0.30 -12.35
N LEU A 108 6.27 -1.13 -13.38
CA LEU A 108 5.70 -0.85 -14.70
C LEU A 108 4.17 -0.92 -14.59
N LYS A 109 3.44 -0.06 -15.33
CA LYS A 109 1.98 0.06 -15.20
C LYS A 109 1.23 -1.28 -15.25
N ILE A 110 1.70 -2.22 -16.08
CA ILE A 110 1.07 -3.52 -16.31
C ILE A 110 1.27 -4.52 -15.17
N GLU A 111 2.35 -4.38 -14.40
CA GLU A 111 2.67 -5.26 -13.26
C GLU A 111 1.62 -5.18 -12.15
N ALA A 112 0.84 -4.09 -12.09
CA ALA A 112 -0.28 -3.97 -11.17
C ALA A 112 -1.40 -5.01 -11.43
N LEU A 113 -1.39 -5.69 -12.58
CA LEU A 113 -2.31 -6.79 -12.90
C LEU A 113 -1.82 -8.16 -12.39
N ARG A 114 -0.58 -8.26 -11.91
CA ARG A 114 0.01 -9.51 -11.46
C ARG A 114 -0.77 -10.06 -10.25
N GLY A 115 -1.08 -11.35 -10.30
CA GLY A 115 -1.79 -12.06 -9.23
C GLY A 115 -3.29 -11.84 -9.18
N ILE A 116 -3.87 -10.98 -10.02
CA ILE A 116 -5.32 -10.79 -10.10
C ILE A 116 -5.97 -12.08 -10.65
N LYS A 117 -6.81 -12.72 -9.84
CA LYS A 117 -7.55 -13.94 -10.23
C LYS A 117 -9.06 -13.70 -10.37
N ALA A 118 -9.57 -12.70 -9.66
CA ALA A 118 -10.97 -12.33 -9.67
C ALA A 118 -11.09 -10.82 -9.79
N ILE A 119 -12.13 -10.33 -10.47
CA ILE A 119 -12.50 -8.92 -10.54
C ILE A 119 -14.00 -8.74 -10.35
N HIS A 120 -14.42 -7.56 -9.93
CA HIS A 120 -15.81 -7.13 -10.04
C HIS A 120 -16.00 -6.27 -11.28
N VAL A 121 -17.05 -6.57 -12.05
CA VAL A 121 -17.53 -5.72 -13.15
C VAL A 121 -19.04 -5.90 -13.24
N ASP A 122 -19.78 -4.81 -13.40
CA ASP A 122 -21.23 -4.83 -13.61
C ASP A 122 -21.59 -3.95 -14.81
N LEU A 123 -22.11 -4.59 -15.86
CA LEU A 123 -22.54 -3.93 -17.09
C LEU A 123 -24.07 -3.98 -17.27
N ASN A 124 -24.81 -4.55 -16.32
CA ASN A 124 -26.25 -4.78 -16.46
C ASN A 124 -27.03 -3.48 -16.66
N ASN A 125 -26.54 -2.39 -16.06
CA ASN A 125 -27.15 -1.06 -16.14
C ASN A 125 -26.53 -0.17 -17.24
N LEU A 126 -25.70 -0.73 -18.12
CA LEU A 126 -25.11 0.03 -19.21
C LEU A 126 -26.20 0.43 -20.22
N LYS A 127 -26.33 1.73 -20.46
CA LYS A 127 -27.32 2.28 -21.40
C LYS A 127 -27.07 1.71 -22.81
N SER A 128 -28.14 1.24 -23.46
CA SER A 128 -28.07 0.76 -24.83
C SER A 128 -27.71 1.89 -25.80
N PRO A 129 -26.81 1.63 -26.76
CA PRO A 129 -26.61 2.51 -27.91
C PRO A 129 -27.84 2.52 -28.83
N PRO A 130 -28.00 3.53 -29.70
CA PRO A 130 -29.04 3.56 -30.72
C PRO A 130 -29.05 2.28 -31.56
N GLY A 131 -30.25 1.75 -31.83
CA GLY A 131 -30.41 0.52 -32.61
C GLY A 131 -30.24 -0.79 -31.81
N PHE A 132 -29.82 -0.73 -30.54
CA PHE A 132 -29.77 -1.90 -29.66
C PHE A 132 -31.03 -2.02 -28.80
N SER A 133 -31.31 -3.24 -28.36
CA SER A 133 -32.41 -3.58 -27.47
C SER A 133 -32.21 -3.08 -26.04
N ASN A 134 -33.29 -3.03 -25.27
CA ASN A 134 -33.26 -2.58 -23.87
C ASN A 134 -32.50 -3.54 -22.93
N ASN A 135 -32.24 -4.78 -23.36
CA ASN A 135 -31.46 -5.77 -22.60
C ASN A 135 -29.97 -5.77 -22.97
N PHE A 136 -29.50 -4.78 -23.76
CA PHE A 136 -28.11 -4.65 -24.20
C PHE A 136 -27.09 -4.84 -23.07
N GLY A 137 -27.26 -4.15 -21.94
CA GLY A 137 -26.33 -4.22 -20.81
C GLY A 137 -26.23 -5.63 -20.21
N SER A 138 -27.36 -6.31 -20.06
CA SER A 138 -27.41 -7.68 -19.52
C SER A 138 -26.81 -8.72 -20.47
N GLU A 139 -27.12 -8.64 -21.76
CA GLU A 139 -26.51 -9.53 -22.77
C GLU A 139 -25.00 -9.31 -22.83
N LEU A 140 -24.57 -8.05 -22.93
CA LEU A 140 -23.18 -7.68 -22.94
C LEU A 140 -22.43 -8.12 -21.68
N HIS A 141 -23.07 -8.01 -20.51
CA HIS A 141 -22.49 -8.49 -19.26
C HIS A 141 -22.19 -9.99 -19.32
N LEU A 142 -23.11 -10.81 -19.81
CA LEU A 142 -22.91 -12.25 -19.95
C LEU A 142 -21.73 -12.57 -20.89
N ASP A 143 -21.65 -11.90 -22.04
CA ASP A 143 -20.56 -12.09 -22.99
C ASP A 143 -19.20 -11.66 -22.41
N PHE A 144 -19.17 -10.52 -21.72
CA PHE A 144 -17.98 -10.00 -21.08
C PHE A 144 -17.47 -10.94 -19.98
N VAL A 145 -18.38 -11.46 -19.15
CA VAL A 145 -18.08 -12.45 -18.10
C VAL A 145 -17.56 -13.74 -18.72
N ALA A 146 -18.18 -14.22 -19.80
CA ALA A 146 -17.75 -15.44 -20.49
C ALA A 146 -16.32 -15.31 -21.01
N MET A 147 -15.97 -14.19 -21.66
CA MET A 147 -14.61 -13.93 -22.16
C MET A 147 -13.56 -13.93 -21.04
N LEU A 148 -13.85 -13.27 -19.91
CA LEU A 148 -12.94 -13.25 -18.76
C LEU A 148 -12.79 -14.63 -18.13
N THR A 149 -13.89 -15.35 -17.97
CA THR A 149 -13.91 -16.69 -17.37
C THR A 149 -13.12 -17.68 -18.23
N GLU A 150 -13.27 -17.64 -19.56
CA GLU A 150 -12.47 -18.45 -20.49
C GLU A 150 -10.98 -18.11 -20.42
N ALA A 151 -10.64 -16.86 -20.11
CA ALA A 151 -9.27 -16.43 -19.87
C ALA A 151 -8.72 -16.83 -18.48
N GLY A 152 -9.53 -17.45 -17.61
CA GLY A 152 -9.15 -17.85 -16.25
C GLY A 152 -9.31 -16.75 -15.20
N ILE A 153 -10.05 -15.67 -15.52
CA ILE A 153 -10.30 -14.53 -14.64
C ILE A 153 -11.74 -14.63 -14.16
N GLN A 154 -11.94 -14.80 -12.86
CA GLN A 154 -13.28 -14.91 -12.28
C GLN A 154 -13.95 -13.54 -12.19
N VAL A 155 -15.21 -13.45 -12.61
CA VAL A 155 -16.04 -12.27 -12.31
C VAL A 155 -16.88 -12.58 -11.08
N VAL A 156 -16.76 -11.74 -10.06
CA VAL A 156 -17.45 -11.90 -8.78
C VAL A 156 -18.41 -10.75 -8.51
N ASP A 157 -19.40 -10.99 -7.66
CA ASP A 157 -20.35 -9.97 -7.22
C ASP A 157 -19.69 -8.96 -6.25
N LYS A 158 -20.46 -7.92 -5.92
CA LYS A 158 -20.01 -6.79 -5.10
C LYS A 158 -19.70 -7.17 -3.65
N ASP A 159 -20.37 -8.18 -3.10
CA ASP A 159 -20.13 -8.61 -1.72
C ASP A 159 -18.90 -9.52 -1.67
N THR A 160 -18.76 -10.40 -2.66
CA THR A 160 -17.59 -11.28 -2.79
C THR A 160 -16.30 -10.49 -3.03
N ILE A 161 -16.31 -9.46 -3.88
CA ILE A 161 -15.08 -8.68 -4.18
C ILE A 161 -14.50 -7.98 -2.96
N ALA A 162 -15.33 -7.62 -1.97
CA ALA A 162 -14.87 -7.01 -0.73
C ALA A 162 -13.90 -7.90 0.07
N THR A 163 -13.94 -9.22 -0.17
CA THR A 163 -13.04 -10.21 0.46
C THR A 163 -11.80 -10.51 -0.38
N VAL A 164 -11.77 -10.08 -1.64
CA VAL A 164 -10.65 -10.33 -2.56
C VAL A 164 -9.52 -9.31 -2.29
N PRO A 165 -8.26 -9.74 -2.13
CA PRO A 165 -7.14 -8.83 -1.95
C PRO A 165 -7.06 -7.76 -3.04
N GLY A 166 -6.93 -6.50 -2.65
CA GLY A 166 -6.90 -5.37 -3.57
C GLY A 166 -8.25 -4.98 -4.18
N GLN A 167 -9.34 -5.73 -3.91
CA GLN A 167 -10.70 -5.43 -4.37
C GLN A 167 -10.79 -4.93 -5.84
N PRO A 168 -10.16 -5.66 -6.80
CA PRO A 168 -10.03 -5.19 -8.17
C PRO A 168 -11.41 -5.01 -8.81
N THR A 169 -11.75 -3.76 -9.10
CA THR A 169 -13.06 -3.37 -9.61
C THR A 169 -12.90 -2.64 -10.94
N MET A 170 -13.55 -3.14 -11.98
CA MET A 170 -13.54 -2.55 -13.30
C MET A 170 -14.80 -1.71 -13.52
N SER A 171 -14.57 -0.45 -13.86
CA SER A 171 -15.61 0.48 -14.29
C SER A 171 -15.52 0.69 -15.79
N LEU A 172 -16.66 0.64 -16.47
CA LEU A 172 -16.77 0.88 -17.90
C LEU A 172 -17.72 2.03 -18.17
N PHE A 173 -17.30 2.94 -19.03
CA PHE A 173 -18.02 4.13 -19.43
C PHE A 173 -18.19 4.11 -20.94
N PHE A 174 -19.44 4.14 -21.38
CA PHE A 174 -19.80 4.31 -22.78
C PHE A 174 -20.43 5.70 -22.94
N SER A 175 -19.90 6.48 -23.88
CA SER A 175 -20.48 7.77 -24.23
C SER A 175 -20.60 7.90 -25.74
N MET A 176 -21.59 8.68 -26.17
CA MET A 176 -21.93 8.88 -27.56
C MET A 176 -22.32 10.33 -27.76
N ARG A 177 -21.88 10.90 -28.89
CA ARG A 177 -22.14 12.28 -29.29
C ARG A 177 -22.62 12.25 -30.73
N ASP A 178 -23.80 12.80 -30.96
CA ASP A 178 -24.33 13.06 -32.30
C ASP A 178 -24.31 14.59 -32.51
N PRO A 179 -23.18 15.17 -32.94
CA PRO A 179 -23.04 16.62 -33.03
C PRO A 179 -23.88 17.24 -34.15
N GLU A 180 -24.30 16.46 -35.16
CA GLU A 180 -24.97 16.98 -36.35
C GLU A 180 -26.38 16.39 -36.60
N GLY A 181 -26.81 15.38 -35.83
CA GLY A 181 -28.17 14.82 -35.94
C GLY A 181 -28.41 14.03 -37.24
N HIS A 182 -27.34 13.64 -37.93
CA HIS A 182 -27.37 13.01 -39.25
C HIS A 182 -27.15 11.49 -39.20
N CYS A 183 -27.43 10.85 -38.06
CA CYS A 183 -27.21 9.41 -37.84
C CYS A 183 -25.74 8.94 -37.95
N LEU A 184 -24.79 9.88 -37.93
CA LEU A 184 -23.35 9.61 -37.87
C LEU A 184 -22.83 10.09 -36.51
N TYR A 185 -23.18 9.36 -35.45
CA TYR A 185 -22.70 9.69 -34.11
C TYR A 185 -21.32 9.08 -33.86
N GLU A 186 -20.51 9.81 -33.11
CA GLU A 186 -19.25 9.31 -32.57
C GLU A 186 -19.50 8.68 -31.20
N TYR A 187 -18.77 7.63 -30.88
CA TYR A 187 -18.81 7.03 -29.56
C TYR A 187 -17.41 6.80 -29.00
N SER A 188 -17.31 6.82 -27.68
CA SER A 188 -16.10 6.47 -26.94
C SER A 188 -16.42 5.48 -25.82
N VAL A 189 -15.52 4.53 -25.65
CA VAL A 189 -15.51 3.56 -24.58
C VAL A 189 -14.26 3.81 -23.75
N PHE A 190 -14.44 4.02 -22.45
CA PHE A 190 -13.35 4.11 -21.50
C PHE A 190 -13.57 3.09 -20.40
N ALA A 191 -12.52 2.36 -20.05
CA ALA A 191 -12.53 1.43 -18.94
C ALA A 191 -11.34 1.69 -18.02
N SER A 192 -11.57 1.48 -16.73
CA SER A 192 -10.55 1.59 -15.70
C SER A 192 -10.69 0.47 -14.69
N LEU A 193 -9.58 -0.19 -14.35
CA LEU A 193 -9.50 -1.09 -13.21
C LEU A 193 -8.91 -0.31 -12.03
N SER A 194 -9.64 -0.29 -10.92
CA SER A 194 -9.18 0.24 -9.64
C SER A 194 -8.87 -0.88 -8.67
N GLN A 195 -7.88 -0.65 -7.81
CA GLN A 195 -7.51 -1.54 -6.71
C GLN A 195 -7.28 -0.75 -5.42
N GLU A 196 -7.48 -1.41 -4.29
CA GLU A 196 -7.00 -0.94 -3.00
C GLU A 196 -5.47 -1.04 -2.94
N VAL A 197 -4.82 0.09 -2.71
CA VAL A 197 -3.36 0.21 -2.59
C VAL A 197 -2.99 0.91 -1.30
N MET A 198 -1.78 0.62 -0.80
CA MET A 198 -1.22 1.23 0.41
C MET A 198 -0.24 2.34 0.03
N LEU A 199 -0.24 3.44 0.80
CA LEU A 199 0.68 4.54 0.55
C LEU A 199 2.07 4.24 1.13
N ALA A 200 3.13 4.39 0.34
CA ALA A 200 4.50 4.19 0.83
C ALA A 200 4.86 5.14 2.01
N ARG A 201 4.33 6.37 2.02
CA ARG A 201 4.55 7.35 3.11
C ARG A 201 3.88 6.98 4.44
N ASP A 202 2.78 6.23 4.38
CA ASP A 202 2.04 5.74 5.55
C ASP A 202 1.26 4.49 5.14
N ILE A 203 1.85 3.33 5.40
CA ILE A 203 1.31 2.02 5.00
C ILE A 203 -0.01 1.68 5.70
N ARG A 204 -0.42 2.44 6.72
CA ARG A 204 -1.72 2.24 7.40
C ARG A 204 -2.88 2.84 6.60
N ILE A 205 -2.59 3.63 5.58
CA ILE A 205 -3.59 4.27 4.72
C ILE A 205 -3.79 3.43 3.47
N LYS A 206 -5.04 2.99 3.28
CA LYS A 206 -5.54 2.32 2.07
C LYS A 206 -6.34 3.31 1.24
N ILE A 207 -6.10 3.32 -0.07
CA ILE A 207 -6.88 4.12 -1.03
C ILE A 207 -7.30 3.26 -2.21
N SER A 208 -8.41 3.60 -2.85
CA SER A 208 -8.75 3.05 -4.16
C SER A 208 -8.04 3.87 -5.25
N ALA A 209 -7.25 3.21 -6.09
CA ALA A 209 -6.48 3.84 -7.16
C ALA A 209 -6.63 3.09 -8.48
N GLY A 210 -6.76 3.85 -9.58
CA GLY A 210 -6.78 3.31 -10.93
C GLY A 210 -5.40 2.76 -11.32
N VAL A 211 -5.32 1.46 -11.57
CA VAL A 211 -4.07 0.75 -11.88
C VAL A 211 -3.92 0.42 -13.37
N TRP A 212 -5.04 0.32 -14.08
CA TRP A 212 -5.09 0.00 -15.50
C TRP A 212 -6.24 0.75 -16.15
N SER A 213 -6.07 1.13 -17.41
CA SER A 213 -7.11 1.82 -18.17
C SER A 213 -6.98 1.52 -19.66
N PHE A 214 -8.10 1.51 -20.35
CA PHE A 214 -8.16 1.34 -21.79
C PHE A 214 -9.23 2.26 -22.38
N SER A 215 -8.95 2.81 -23.56
CA SER A 215 -9.87 3.67 -24.30
C SER A 215 -9.93 3.27 -25.77
N THR A 216 -11.14 3.17 -26.33
CA THR A 216 -11.39 2.95 -27.76
C THR A 216 -12.65 3.72 -28.17
N GLY A 217 -13.02 3.70 -29.45
CA GLY A 217 -14.19 4.43 -29.93
C GLY A 217 -14.35 4.32 -31.44
N SER A 218 -15.28 5.12 -31.99
CA SER A 218 -15.50 5.24 -33.44
C SER A 218 -14.32 5.91 -34.17
N THR A 219 -13.57 6.77 -33.48
CA THR A 219 -12.42 7.51 -34.02
C THR A 219 -11.07 6.86 -33.74
N ALA A 220 -11.06 5.70 -33.08
CA ALA A 220 -9.84 4.96 -32.80
C ALA A 220 -9.21 4.42 -34.09
N LYS A 221 -7.87 4.45 -34.20
CA LYS A 221 -7.15 3.98 -35.41
C LYS A 221 -7.41 2.50 -35.72
N ASP A 222 -7.70 1.71 -34.70
CA ASP A 222 -8.00 0.29 -34.74
C ASP A 222 -9.52 0.01 -34.65
N HIS A 223 -10.35 1.03 -34.90
CA HIS A 223 -11.80 0.90 -34.89
C HIS A 223 -12.26 -0.20 -35.85
N ARG A 224 -13.07 -1.13 -35.32
CA ARG A 224 -13.70 -2.23 -36.05
C ARG A 224 -15.02 -2.60 -35.39
N GLY A 225 -16.01 -2.99 -36.19
CA GLY A 225 -17.31 -3.45 -35.69
C GLY A 225 -18.17 -2.34 -35.05
N ASP A 226 -19.19 -2.77 -34.33
CA ASP A 226 -20.20 -1.93 -33.67
C ASP A 226 -19.80 -1.53 -32.23
N GLU A 227 -20.68 -0.81 -31.54
CA GLU A 227 -20.53 -0.36 -30.15
C GLU A 227 -20.34 -1.54 -29.19
N ARG A 228 -21.10 -2.63 -29.42
CA ARG A 228 -20.97 -3.87 -28.65
C ARG A 228 -19.54 -4.42 -28.77
N SER A 229 -19.05 -4.52 -29.99
CA SER A 229 -17.68 -4.97 -30.28
C SER A 229 -16.63 -4.04 -29.66
N ALA A 230 -16.89 -2.73 -29.63
CA ALA A 230 -16.01 -1.77 -28.98
C ALA A 230 -15.92 -1.95 -27.47
N ILE A 231 -17.02 -2.31 -26.83
CA ILE A 231 -17.01 -2.62 -25.40
C ILE A 231 -16.31 -3.96 -25.14
N LEU A 232 -16.56 -4.98 -25.96
CA LEU A 232 -15.88 -6.28 -25.81
C LEU A 232 -14.36 -6.18 -26.03
N ARG A 233 -13.88 -5.22 -26.84
CA ARG A 233 -12.43 -4.93 -26.95
C ARG A 233 -11.79 -4.54 -25.62
N VAL A 234 -12.55 -4.00 -24.66
CA VAL A 234 -12.03 -3.76 -23.29
C VAL A 234 -11.64 -5.08 -22.64
N ALA A 235 -12.49 -6.12 -22.73
CA ALA A 235 -12.17 -7.45 -22.21
C ALA A 235 -10.95 -8.03 -22.94
N GLU A 236 -10.90 -7.94 -24.28
CA GLU A 236 -9.73 -8.38 -25.06
C GLU A 236 -8.44 -7.71 -24.60
N ALA A 237 -8.47 -6.38 -24.45
CA ALA A 237 -7.34 -5.59 -24.01
C ALA A 237 -6.90 -5.96 -22.59
N PHE A 238 -7.86 -6.11 -21.67
CA PHE A 238 -7.59 -6.52 -20.31
C PHE A 238 -6.97 -7.91 -20.25
N ILE A 239 -7.52 -8.90 -20.96
CA ILE A 239 -7.00 -10.27 -21.03
C ILE A 239 -5.59 -10.28 -21.60
N ARG A 240 -5.35 -9.54 -22.68
CA ARG A 240 -4.02 -9.43 -23.31
C ARG A 240 -3.00 -8.88 -22.32
N ASP A 241 -3.33 -7.81 -21.62
CA ASP A 241 -2.40 -7.16 -20.69
C ASP A 241 -2.20 -8.00 -19.42
N HIS A 242 -3.27 -8.62 -18.91
CA HIS A 242 -3.23 -9.55 -17.79
C HIS A 242 -2.29 -10.75 -18.06
N ARG A 243 -2.35 -11.34 -19.25
CA ARG A 243 -1.50 -12.47 -19.65
C ARG A 243 -0.02 -12.13 -19.77
N GLN A 244 0.35 -10.87 -19.98
CA GLN A 244 1.75 -10.46 -20.03
C GLN A 244 2.45 -10.63 -18.68
N VAL A 245 1.71 -10.55 -17.58
CA VAL A 245 2.26 -10.62 -16.21
C VAL A 245 1.74 -11.83 -15.42
N ASN A 246 0.77 -12.57 -15.96
CA ASN A 246 0.23 -13.82 -15.42
C ASN A 246 0.25 -14.93 -16.49
N PRO A 247 1.42 -15.50 -16.82
CA PRO A 247 1.49 -16.64 -17.72
C PRO A 247 0.75 -17.85 -17.12
N ARG A 248 0.15 -18.66 -17.99
CA ARG A 248 -0.61 -19.87 -17.63
C ARG A 248 0.24 -20.90 -16.89
#